data_AF-A0A9D9WDI1-F1
#
_entry.id   AF-A0A9D9WDI1-F1
#
_cell.length_a   1.000
_cell.length_b   1.000
_cell.length_c   1.000
_cell.angle_alpha   90.00
_cell.angle_beta   90.00
_cell.angle_gamma   90.00
#
_symmetry.space_group_name_H-M   'P 1'
#
loop_
_entity.id
_entity.type
_entity.pdbx_description
1 polymer ?
#
loop_
_entity_poly.entity_id
_entity_poly.type
_entity_poly.pdbx_seq_one_letter_code
_entity_poly.pdbx_strand_id
1 'polypeptide(L)'
;MDAPFERLFELQSTIKQNSELLQTAKQAAVVAIVIQEPSQESKIVLIKRNTYDGHHSAQMAFPGGKVDESDLSLRHTAIREIEEEIGIQLEEDDLIELPQHWVHVSNFLIQPYYVLINKNLEYRVNKREINRIFEIPVAFLKQPDSLDFHELTFMQEQITAPRFYYESEEIWGATAIMLYQLIQLLD
;
A
#
# COMPACT_ATOMS: atom_id res chain seq x y z
N MET A 1 15.28 -22.01 -5.84
CA MET A 1 14.62 -20.97 -6.64
C MET A 1 14.58 -19.77 -5.74
N ASP A 2 15.33 -18.74 -6.11
CA ASP A 2 15.32 -17.46 -5.41
C ASP A 2 13.88 -16.95 -5.37
N ALA A 3 13.46 -16.35 -4.26
CA ALA A 3 12.10 -15.86 -4.13
C ALA A 3 11.87 -14.81 -5.23
N PRO A 4 10.72 -14.83 -5.94
CA PRO A 4 10.43 -13.79 -6.93
C PRO A 4 10.55 -12.42 -6.24
N PHE A 5 11.26 -11.50 -6.90
CA PHE A 5 11.54 -10.13 -6.43
C PHE A 5 12.56 -9.97 -5.29
N GLU A 6 13.37 -10.98 -4.96
CA GLU A 6 14.41 -10.88 -3.92
C GLU A 6 15.31 -9.64 -4.09
N ARG A 7 15.82 -9.40 -5.31
CA ARG A 7 16.68 -8.26 -5.61
C ARG A 7 16.02 -6.90 -5.35
N LEU A 8 14.71 -6.79 -5.59
CA LEU A 8 13.95 -5.57 -5.28
C LEU A 8 13.98 -5.30 -3.78
N PHE A 9 13.72 -6.33 -2.95
CA PHE A 9 13.70 -6.19 -1.50
C PHE A 9 15.09 -5.94 -0.92
N GLU A 10 16.13 -6.54 -1.50
CA GLU A 10 17.52 -6.22 -1.16
C GLU A 10 17.80 -4.73 -1.38
N LEU A 11 17.54 -4.21 -2.58
CA LEU A 11 17.74 -2.79 -2.88
C LEU A 11 16.90 -1.90 -1.95
N GLN A 12 15.64 -2.27 -1.68
CA GLN A 12 14.80 -1.54 -0.74
C GLN A 12 15.42 -1.49 0.67
N SER A 13 16.02 -2.60 1.12
CA SER A 13 16.68 -2.66 2.44
C SER A 13 17.90 -1.74 2.54
N THR A 14 18.61 -1.50 1.43
CA THR A 14 19.79 -0.61 1.41
C THR A 14 19.43 0.86 1.62
N ILE A 15 18.20 1.27 1.31
CA ILE A 15 17.75 2.66 1.50
C ILE A 15 17.85 3.09 2.97
N LYS A 16 17.63 2.16 3.91
CA LYS A 16 17.76 2.44 5.35
C LYS A 16 19.16 2.92 5.75
N GLN A 17 20.16 2.67 4.91
CA GLN A 17 21.56 3.07 5.11
C GLN A 17 21.90 4.36 4.35
N ASN A 18 21.02 4.87 3.49
CA ASN A 18 21.22 6.08 2.72
C ASN A 18 20.68 7.31 3.47
N SER A 19 21.54 7.91 4.31
CA SER A 19 21.17 9.05 5.16
C SER A 19 20.70 10.28 4.39
N GLU A 20 21.28 10.56 3.22
CA GLU A 20 20.90 11.71 2.38
C GLU A 20 19.50 11.54 1.81
N LEU A 21 19.17 10.35 1.30
CA LEU A 21 17.84 10.01 0.83
C LEU A 21 16.82 10.13 1.96
N LEU A 22 17.10 9.55 3.13
CA LEU A 22 16.19 9.60 4.28
C LEU A 22 15.93 11.04 4.77
N GLN A 23 16.91 11.94 4.64
CA GLN A 23 16.75 13.36 5.00
C GLN A 23 15.94 14.16 3.98
N THR A 24 15.97 13.77 2.71
CA THR A 24 15.33 14.53 1.61
C THR A 24 14.00 13.94 1.15
N ALA A 25 13.70 12.69 1.55
CA ALA A 25 12.45 12.02 1.21
C ALA A 25 11.25 12.63 1.93
N LYS A 26 10.17 12.84 1.17
CA LYS A 26 8.87 13.24 1.71
C LYS A 26 8.28 12.05 2.47
N GLN A 27 7.73 12.29 3.64
CA GLN A 27 7.12 11.23 4.45
C GLN A 27 5.64 11.06 4.08
N ALA A 28 5.19 9.81 4.03
CA ALA A 28 3.80 9.43 3.82
C ALA A 28 3.48 8.16 4.62
N ALA A 29 2.21 7.96 4.95
CA ALA A 29 1.73 6.75 5.61
C ALA A 29 0.51 6.19 4.87
N VAL A 30 0.41 4.87 4.82
CA VAL A 30 -0.72 4.15 4.20
C VAL A 30 -1.18 3.02 5.10
N VAL A 31 -2.45 2.64 4.99
CA VAL A 31 -3.02 1.52 5.76
C VAL A 31 -3.64 0.48 4.84
N ALA A 32 -3.18 -0.75 4.99
CA ALA A 32 -3.83 -1.92 4.44
C ALA A 32 -4.87 -2.45 5.43
N ILE A 33 -6.15 -2.25 5.13
CA ILE A 33 -7.22 -2.81 5.94
C ILE A 33 -7.48 -4.24 5.49
N VAL A 34 -7.33 -5.19 6.40
CA VAL A 34 -7.64 -6.61 6.20
C VAL A 34 -8.94 -6.93 6.94
N ILE A 35 -10.00 -7.19 6.20
CA ILE A 35 -11.29 -7.61 6.76
C ILE A 35 -11.24 -9.13 6.98
N GLN A 36 -11.39 -9.57 8.22
CA GLN A 36 -11.37 -10.98 8.65
C GLN A 36 -12.65 -11.32 9.41
N GLU A 37 -13.75 -11.50 8.68
CA GLU A 37 -15.01 -11.91 9.29
C GLU A 37 -15.07 -13.43 9.54
N PRO A 38 -15.63 -13.88 10.66
CA PRO A 38 -15.85 -15.30 10.89
C PRO A 38 -16.69 -15.93 9.77
N SER A 39 -16.20 -17.04 9.20
CA SER A 39 -16.88 -17.79 8.12
C SER A 39 -16.99 -17.09 6.76
N GLN A 40 -16.25 -16.00 6.55
CA GLN A 40 -16.10 -15.39 5.22
C GLN A 40 -14.63 -15.38 4.80
N GLU A 41 -14.39 -15.19 3.51
CA GLU A 41 -13.04 -15.04 2.99
C GLU A 41 -12.46 -13.69 3.42
N SER A 42 -11.21 -13.69 3.90
CA SER A 42 -10.49 -12.46 4.23
C SER A 42 -10.34 -11.58 2.99
N LYS A 43 -10.48 -10.27 3.14
CA LYS A 43 -10.35 -9.30 2.05
C LYS A 43 -9.37 -8.19 2.40
N ILE A 44 -8.70 -7.64 1.40
CA ILE A 44 -7.87 -6.45 1.52
C ILE A 44 -8.57 -5.28 0.83
N VAL A 45 -8.61 -4.13 1.49
CA VAL A 45 -9.21 -2.91 0.95
C VAL A 45 -8.16 -2.12 0.17
N LEU A 46 -8.49 -1.81 -1.09
CA LEU A 46 -7.78 -0.84 -1.93
C LEU A 46 -8.74 0.25 -2.40
N ILE A 47 -8.19 1.42 -2.70
CA ILE A 47 -8.90 2.54 -3.32
C ILE A 47 -8.41 2.76 -4.74
N LYS A 48 -9.27 3.25 -5.61
CA LYS A 48 -8.91 3.78 -6.93
C LYS A 48 -8.95 5.29 -6.84
N ARG A 49 -7.78 5.92 -6.99
CA ARG A 49 -7.68 7.38 -6.99
C ARG A 49 -8.40 7.94 -8.22
N ASN A 50 -8.98 9.13 -8.10
CA ASN A 50 -9.55 9.85 -9.23
C ASN A 50 -8.48 10.14 -10.29
N THR A 51 -8.92 10.52 -11.49
CA THR A 51 -8.04 11.03 -12.53
C THR A 51 -7.72 12.50 -12.27
N TYR A 52 -6.44 12.83 -12.16
CA TYR A 52 -5.90 14.19 -12.03
C TYR A 52 -4.52 14.29 -12.69
N ASP A 53 -3.99 15.50 -12.82
CA ASP A 53 -2.62 15.73 -13.31
C ASP A 53 -1.62 15.38 -12.20
N GLY A 54 -1.03 14.18 -12.27
CA GLY A 54 -0.04 13.72 -11.30
C GLY A 54 0.38 12.25 -11.48
N HIS A 55 1.45 11.85 -10.79
CA HIS A 55 2.10 10.53 -10.94
C HIS A 55 1.25 9.34 -10.49
N HIS A 56 0.23 9.55 -9.65
CA HIS A 56 -0.59 8.50 -9.05
C HIS A 56 -2.07 8.57 -9.49
N SER A 57 -2.31 9.22 -10.62
CA SER A 57 -3.64 9.33 -11.22
C SER A 57 -4.18 7.95 -11.61
N ALA A 58 -5.44 7.67 -11.28
CA ALA A 58 -6.12 6.41 -11.60
C ALA A 58 -5.45 5.11 -11.09
N GLN A 59 -4.49 5.20 -10.17
CA GLN A 59 -3.82 4.02 -9.59
C GLN A 59 -4.67 3.39 -8.49
N MET A 60 -4.60 2.06 -8.38
CA MET A 60 -5.04 1.37 -7.17
C MET A 60 -3.98 1.56 -6.08
N ALA A 61 -4.42 1.97 -4.90
CA ALA A 61 -3.55 2.26 -3.78
C ALA A 61 -4.15 1.77 -2.48
N PHE A 62 -3.31 1.56 -1.47
CA PHE A 62 -3.78 1.58 -0.09
C PHE A 62 -4.22 3.00 0.25
N PRO A 63 -5.32 3.18 0.98
CA PRO A 63 -5.70 4.48 1.49
C PRO A 63 -4.60 5.05 2.39
N GLY A 64 -4.40 6.36 2.32
CA GLY A 64 -3.26 7.02 2.92
C GLY A 64 -2.73 8.21 2.11
N GLY A 65 -1.77 8.91 2.70
CA GLY A 65 -1.28 10.16 2.14
C GLY A 65 -0.04 10.71 2.83
N LYS A 66 0.22 11.98 2.56
CA LYS A 66 1.43 12.68 3.00
C LYS A 66 1.26 13.13 4.46
N VAL A 67 2.37 13.17 5.20
CA VAL A 67 2.43 13.84 6.51
C VAL A 67 2.05 15.33 6.40
N ASP A 68 1.10 15.75 7.23
CA ASP A 68 0.74 17.15 7.48
C ASP A 68 1.57 17.73 8.63
N GLU A 69 1.71 19.05 8.70
CA GLU A 69 2.38 19.76 9.79
C GLU A 69 1.71 19.53 11.15
N SER A 70 0.40 19.23 11.16
CA SER A 70 -0.34 18.90 12.39
C SER A 70 -0.16 17.45 12.86
N ASP A 71 0.40 16.57 12.03
CA ASP A 71 0.53 15.16 12.37
C ASP A 71 1.62 14.94 13.42
N LEU A 72 1.26 14.29 14.52
CA LEU A 72 2.16 14.05 15.66
C LEU A 72 3.11 12.87 15.42
N SER A 73 2.75 11.98 14.49
CA SER A 73 3.47 10.75 14.16
C SER A 73 2.99 10.20 12.82
N LEU A 74 3.72 9.24 12.24
CA LEU A 74 3.28 8.52 11.04
C LEU A 74 2.01 7.69 11.28
N ARG A 75 1.77 7.23 12.52
CA ARG A 75 0.50 6.58 12.91
C ARG A 75 -0.65 7.57 12.85
N HIS A 76 -0.44 8.79 13.35
CA HIS A 76 -1.44 9.84 13.29
C HIS A 76 -1.77 10.22 11.83
N THR A 77 -0.75 10.36 10.98
CA THR A 77 -0.95 10.53 9.53
C THR A 77 -1.82 9.41 8.94
N ALA A 78 -1.50 8.15 9.25
CA ALA A 78 -2.23 7.00 8.74
C ALA A 78 -3.71 7.02 9.17
N ILE A 79 -4.00 7.32 10.44
CA ILE A 79 -5.36 7.38 10.97
C ILE A 79 -6.14 8.53 10.33
N ARG A 80 -5.55 9.73 10.28
CA ARG A 80 -6.18 10.91 9.68
C ARG A 80 -6.58 10.63 8.23
N GLU A 81 -5.65 10.13 7.42
CA GLU A 81 -5.90 9.86 6.00
C GLU A 81 -6.99 8.80 5.80
N ILE A 82 -7.05 7.77 6.64
CA ILE A 82 -8.09 6.74 6.56
C ILE A 82 -9.47 7.31 6.90
N GLU A 83 -9.56 8.16 7.91
CA GLU A 83 -10.81 8.84 8.26
C GLU A 83 -11.24 9.82 7.15
N GLU A 84 -10.31 10.59 6.59
CA GLU A 84 -10.58 11.57 5.53
C GLU A 84 -10.99 10.91 4.21
N GLU A 85 -10.27 9.88 3.77
CA GLU A 85 -10.45 9.24 2.46
C GLU A 85 -11.67 8.31 2.44
N ILE A 86 -11.83 7.46 3.46
CA ILE A 86 -12.82 6.37 3.46
C ILE A 86 -13.74 6.34 4.70
N GLY A 87 -13.55 7.25 5.66
CA GLY A 87 -14.46 7.43 6.79
C GLY A 87 -14.36 6.34 7.87
N ILE A 88 -13.25 5.62 7.92
CA ILE A 88 -13.01 4.58 8.92
C ILE A 88 -12.23 5.17 10.09
N GLN A 89 -12.68 4.90 11.31
CA GLN A 89 -11.97 5.30 12.52
C GLN A 89 -11.13 4.14 13.01
N LEU A 90 -9.84 4.41 13.25
CA LEU A 90 -8.84 3.48 13.75
C LEU A 90 -8.19 4.06 15.00
N GLU A 91 -7.71 3.21 15.90
CA GLU A 91 -6.88 3.61 17.03
C GLU A 91 -5.39 3.34 16.72
N GLU A 92 -4.48 4.06 17.39
CA GLU A 92 -3.03 3.88 17.14
C GLU A 92 -2.56 2.45 17.43
N ASP A 93 -3.18 1.77 18.40
CA ASP A 93 -2.87 0.40 18.81
C ASP A 93 -3.37 -0.65 17.81
N ASP A 94 -4.28 -0.30 16.89
CA ASP A 94 -4.74 -1.19 15.83
C ASP A 94 -3.68 -1.38 14.74
N LEU A 95 -2.81 -0.37 14.55
CA LEU A 95 -1.87 -0.32 13.43
C LEU A 95 -0.65 -1.23 13.68
N ILE A 96 -0.43 -2.18 12.78
CA ILE A 96 0.75 -3.03 12.77
C ILE A 96 1.70 -2.57 11.67
N GLU A 97 2.97 -2.36 12.00
CA GLU A 97 3.97 -1.82 11.07
C GLU A 97 4.43 -2.84 10.03
N LEU A 98 4.57 -2.37 8.80
CA LEU A 98 5.25 -3.05 7.72
C LEU A 98 6.56 -2.32 7.36
N PRO A 99 7.51 -2.97 6.68
CA PRO A 99 8.75 -2.31 6.25
C PRO A 99 8.47 -1.07 5.38
N GLN A 100 9.19 0.02 5.64
CA GLN A 100 9.12 1.22 4.81
C GLN A 100 9.58 0.96 3.37
N HIS A 101 8.96 1.69 2.44
CA HIS A 101 9.30 1.65 1.02
C HIS A 101 9.58 3.05 0.49
N TRP A 102 10.71 3.23 -0.18
CA TRP A 102 10.94 4.46 -0.91
C TRP A 102 10.46 4.33 -2.35
N VAL A 103 9.74 5.36 -2.80
CA VAL A 103 9.19 5.48 -4.13
C VAL A 103 10.00 6.52 -4.90
N HIS A 104 10.98 6.05 -5.68
CA HIS A 104 11.93 6.90 -6.42
C HIS A 104 11.25 7.98 -7.28
N VAL A 105 10.17 7.63 -7.99
CA VAL A 105 9.52 8.54 -8.96
C VAL A 105 8.87 9.77 -8.32
N SER A 106 8.48 9.68 -7.05
CA SER A 106 7.79 10.76 -6.32
C SER A 106 8.55 11.23 -5.08
N ASN A 107 9.70 10.60 -4.79
CA ASN A 107 10.55 10.81 -3.61
C ASN A 107 9.78 10.73 -2.28
N PHE A 108 8.87 9.76 -2.18
CA PHE A 108 8.19 9.46 -0.92
C PHE A 108 8.86 8.28 -0.22
N LEU A 109 9.11 8.41 1.08
CA LEU A 109 9.34 7.28 1.98
C LEU A 109 8.00 6.96 2.65
N ILE A 110 7.41 5.85 2.23
CA ILE A 110 6.09 5.42 2.70
C ILE A 110 6.29 4.49 3.90
N GLN A 111 5.59 4.79 4.99
CA GLN A 111 5.39 3.89 6.11
C GLN A 111 4.04 3.16 5.95
N PRO A 112 4.04 1.90 5.53
CA PRO A 112 2.84 1.09 5.53
C PRO A 112 2.51 0.58 6.93
N TYR A 113 1.22 0.56 7.22
CA TYR A 113 0.61 -0.16 8.32
C TYR A 113 -0.42 -1.15 7.77
N TYR A 114 -0.76 -2.16 8.55
CA TYR A 114 -1.97 -2.94 8.31
C TYR A 114 -2.78 -3.07 9.59
N VAL A 115 -4.08 -3.28 9.42
CA VAL A 115 -5.03 -3.54 10.51
C VAL A 115 -5.89 -4.74 10.19
N LEU A 116 -6.30 -5.47 11.23
CA LEU A 116 -7.24 -6.58 11.11
C LEU A 116 -8.60 -6.13 11.66
N ILE A 117 -9.64 -6.16 10.82
CA ILE A 117 -10.99 -5.79 11.22
C ILE A 117 -11.92 -6.99 11.08
N ASN A 118 -12.61 -7.36 12.16
CA ASN A 118 -13.44 -8.56 12.23
C ASN A 118 -14.92 -8.34 11.89
N LYS A 119 -15.24 -7.26 11.17
CA LYS A 119 -16.59 -6.85 10.80
C LYS A 119 -16.59 -6.21 9.42
N ASN A 120 -17.75 -6.23 8.75
CA ASN A 120 -17.99 -5.42 7.58
C ASN A 120 -17.81 -3.92 7.87
N LEU A 121 -17.36 -3.19 6.85
CA LEU A 121 -17.12 -1.75 6.91
C LEU A 121 -18.20 -0.97 6.18
N GLU A 122 -18.60 0.15 6.79
CA GLU A 122 -19.43 1.16 6.12
C GLU A 122 -18.54 2.32 5.70
N TYR A 123 -18.30 2.45 4.40
CA TYR A 123 -17.40 3.48 3.87
C TYR A 123 -18.11 4.82 3.69
N ARG A 124 -17.45 5.91 4.11
CA ARG A 124 -17.83 7.28 3.74
C ARG A 124 -16.72 7.87 2.87
N VAL A 125 -16.85 7.63 1.57
CA VAL A 125 -15.82 7.96 0.58
C VAL A 125 -15.75 9.45 0.29
N ASN A 126 -14.56 10.04 0.40
CA ASN A 126 -14.28 11.35 -0.16
C ASN A 126 -14.18 11.27 -1.69
N LYS A 127 -15.32 11.52 -2.36
CA LYS A 127 -15.43 11.46 -3.82
C LYS A 127 -14.56 12.46 -4.58
N ARG A 128 -13.96 13.44 -3.91
CA ARG A 128 -13.00 14.35 -4.55
C ARG A 128 -11.69 13.65 -4.88
N GLU A 129 -11.32 12.64 -4.10
CA GLU A 129 -10.03 11.96 -4.20
C GLU A 129 -10.17 10.52 -4.69
N ILE A 130 -11.28 9.86 -4.35
CA ILE A 130 -11.49 8.44 -4.64
C ILE A 130 -12.65 8.24 -5.62
N ASN A 131 -12.37 7.43 -6.63
CA ASN A 131 -13.33 6.98 -7.61
C ASN A 131 -14.12 5.76 -7.12
N ARG A 132 -13.41 4.77 -6.55
CA ARG A 132 -13.97 3.45 -6.21
C ARG A 132 -13.19 2.80 -5.06
N ILE A 133 -13.88 2.01 -4.26
CA ILE A 133 -13.29 1.09 -3.28
C ILE A 133 -13.34 -0.33 -3.83
N PHE A 134 -12.29 -1.09 -3.57
CA PHE A 134 -12.16 -2.50 -3.89
C PHE A 134 -11.92 -3.28 -2.60
N GLU A 135 -12.74 -4.31 -2.37
CA GLU A 135 -12.43 -5.36 -1.39
C GLU A 135 -11.97 -6.58 -2.17
N ILE A 136 -10.67 -6.87 -2.12
CA ILE A 136 -10.06 -7.93 -2.90
C ILE A 136 -9.89 -9.16 -2.02
N PRO A 137 -10.44 -10.32 -2.40
CA PRO A 137 -10.26 -11.54 -1.62
C PRO A 137 -8.78 -11.93 -1.51
N VAL A 138 -8.33 -12.25 -0.29
CA VAL A 138 -6.93 -12.65 -0.04
C VAL A 138 -6.59 -13.94 -0.77
N ALA A 139 -7.53 -14.89 -0.89
CA ALA A 139 -7.22 -16.13 -1.60
C ALA A 139 -7.03 -15.87 -3.09
N PHE A 140 -7.75 -14.90 -3.69
CA PHE A 140 -7.50 -14.45 -5.06
C PHE A 140 -6.05 -13.97 -5.22
N LEU A 141 -5.58 -13.07 -4.35
CA LEU A 141 -4.22 -12.51 -4.41
C LEU A 141 -3.10 -13.55 -4.17
N LYS A 142 -3.43 -14.68 -3.54
CA LYS A 142 -2.50 -15.80 -3.32
C LYS A 142 -2.49 -16.80 -4.48
N GLN A 143 -3.40 -16.69 -5.46
CA GLN A 143 -3.39 -17.58 -6.62
C GLN A 143 -2.15 -17.28 -7.49
N PRO A 144 -1.42 -18.29 -7.96
CA PRO A 144 -0.27 -18.08 -8.84
C PRO A 144 -0.59 -17.24 -10.08
N ASP A 145 -1.79 -17.44 -10.65
CA ASP A 145 -2.22 -16.73 -11.87
C ASP A 145 -2.59 -15.25 -11.61
N SER A 146 -2.74 -14.84 -10.35
CA SER A 146 -3.02 -13.44 -9.98
C SER A 146 -1.76 -12.58 -9.92
N LEU A 147 -0.60 -13.21 -9.74
CA LEU A 147 0.70 -12.57 -9.61
C LEU A 147 1.44 -12.63 -10.94
N ASP A 148 1.67 -11.46 -11.50
CA ASP A 148 2.55 -11.24 -12.64
C ASP A 148 3.74 -10.40 -12.21
N PHE A 149 4.65 -10.12 -13.14
CA PHE A 149 5.77 -9.22 -12.91
C PHE A 149 5.83 -8.13 -13.96
N HIS A 150 6.46 -7.02 -13.59
CA HIS A 150 6.89 -6.02 -14.54
C HIS A 150 8.36 -5.69 -14.30
N GLU A 151 9.10 -5.50 -15.40
CA GLU A 151 10.48 -5.01 -15.32
C GLU A 151 10.47 -3.50 -15.08
N LEU A 152 11.40 -3.03 -14.26
CA LEU A 152 11.65 -1.61 -14.06
C LEU A 152 13.13 -1.35 -13.83
N THR A 153 13.52 -0.10 -14.06
CA THR A 153 14.82 0.40 -13.61
C THR A 153 14.68 1.01 -12.23
N PHE A 154 15.37 0.45 -11.24
CA PHE A 154 15.42 0.96 -9.87
C PHE A 154 16.86 1.09 -9.44
N MET A 155 17.26 2.27 -8.93
CA MET A 155 18.64 2.56 -8.54
C MET A 155 19.68 2.22 -9.64
N GLN A 156 19.34 2.50 -10.90
CA GLN A 156 20.16 2.20 -12.09
C GLN A 156 20.33 0.70 -12.41
N GLU A 157 19.61 -0.18 -11.72
CA GLU A 157 19.57 -1.62 -11.98
C GLU A 157 18.25 -2.04 -12.63
N GLN A 158 18.28 -3.00 -13.56
CA GLN A 158 17.05 -3.64 -14.05
C GLN A 158 16.62 -4.70 -13.04
N ILE A 159 15.39 -4.58 -12.54
CA ILE A 159 14.80 -5.51 -11.58
C ILE A 159 13.36 -5.84 -11.98
N THR A 160 12.82 -6.90 -11.40
CA THR A 160 11.41 -7.25 -11.49
C THR A 160 10.68 -6.78 -10.22
N ALA A 161 9.43 -6.35 -10.38
CA ALA A 161 8.52 -6.04 -9.30
C ALA A 161 7.18 -6.76 -9.49
N PRO A 162 6.44 -7.03 -8.39
CA PRO A 162 5.13 -7.64 -8.45
C PRO A 162 4.14 -6.75 -9.18
N ARG A 163 3.25 -7.40 -9.92
CA ARG A 163 2.07 -6.82 -10.54
C ARG A 163 0.88 -7.73 -10.30
N PHE A 164 -0.27 -7.16 -9.99
CA PHE A 164 -1.51 -7.91 -9.88
C PHE A 164 -2.56 -7.32 -10.82
N TYR A 165 -3.51 -8.15 -11.22
CA TYR A 165 -4.73 -7.72 -11.88
C TYR A 165 -5.92 -8.19 -11.08
N TYR A 166 -6.84 -7.28 -10.77
CA TYR A 166 -8.12 -7.62 -10.17
C TYR A 166 -9.23 -6.96 -10.98
N GLU A 167 -10.20 -7.77 -11.41
CA GLU A 167 -11.14 -7.37 -12.47
C GLU A 167 -10.38 -6.85 -13.71
N SER A 168 -10.63 -5.60 -14.12
CA SER A 168 -9.95 -4.93 -15.23
C SER A 168 -8.90 -3.92 -14.76
N GLU A 169 -8.52 -3.96 -13.48
CA GLU A 169 -7.67 -2.95 -12.86
C GLU A 169 -6.29 -3.51 -12.53
N GLU A 170 -5.27 -2.72 -12.87
CA GLU A 170 -3.88 -3.05 -12.61
C GLU A 170 -3.43 -2.50 -11.24
N ILE A 171 -2.77 -3.35 -10.47
CA ILE A 171 -2.12 -3.00 -9.21
C ILE A 171 -0.62 -3.19 -9.42
N TRP A 172 0.15 -2.10 -9.34
CA TRP A 172 1.59 -2.10 -9.63
C TRP A 172 2.33 -1.10 -8.75
N GLY A 173 3.66 -1.07 -8.88
CA GLY A 173 4.51 -0.14 -8.14
C GLY A 173 4.46 -0.37 -6.63
N ALA A 174 4.56 0.71 -5.85
CA ALA A 174 4.65 0.64 -4.38
C ALA A 174 3.49 -0.16 -3.75
N THR A 175 2.27 0.01 -4.28
CA THR A 175 1.09 -0.72 -3.79
C THR A 175 1.23 -2.22 -4.00
N ALA A 176 1.64 -2.69 -5.19
CA ALA A 176 1.84 -4.11 -5.44
C ALA A 176 2.98 -4.70 -4.57
N ILE A 177 4.04 -3.93 -4.33
CA ILE A 177 5.16 -4.35 -3.48
C ILE A 177 4.69 -4.57 -2.03
N MET A 178 3.99 -3.57 -1.46
CA MET A 178 3.44 -3.64 -0.11
C MET A 178 2.37 -4.74 -0.01
N LEU A 179 1.53 -4.89 -1.04
CA LEU A 179 0.52 -5.95 -1.11
C LEU A 179 1.17 -7.33 -1.12
N TYR A 180 2.19 -7.54 -1.95
CA TYR A 180 2.94 -8.79 -2.02
C TYR A 180 3.55 -9.14 -0.65
N GLN A 181 4.13 -8.18 0.07
CA GLN A 181 4.64 -8.44 1.41
C GLN A 181 3.52 -8.81 2.40
N LEU A 182 2.41 -8.06 2.40
CA LEU A 182 1.31 -8.29 3.32
C LEU A 182 0.67 -9.67 3.14
N ILE A 183 0.41 -10.11 1.90
CA ILE A 183 -0.25 -11.41 1.67
C ILE A 183 0.60 -12.61 2.11
N GLN A 184 1.92 -12.45 2.26
CA GLN A 184 2.82 -13.48 2.81
C GLN A 184 2.72 -13.58 4.34
N LEU A 185 2.20 -12.54 5.00
CA LEU A 185 2.00 -12.50 6.46
C LEU A 185 0.61 -12.98 6.88
N LEU A 186 -0.33 -13.03 5.93
CA LEU A 186 -1.68 -13.53 6.15
C LEU A 186 -1.69 -15.03 5.87
N ASP A 187 -2.35 -15.84 6.70
CA ASP A 187 -2.56 -17.28 6.49
C ASP A 187 -3.85 -17.57 5.70
#